data_AF-A0A388PNB5-F1
#
_entry.id   AF-A0A388PNB5-F1
#
_cell.length_a   1.000
_cell.length_b   1.000
_cell.length_c   1.000
_cell.angle_alpha   90.00
_cell.angle_beta   90.00
_cell.angle_gamma   90.00
#
_symmetry.space_group_name_H-M   'P 1'
#
loop_
_entity.id
_entity.type
_entity.pdbx_description
1 polymer ?
#
loop_
_entity_poly.entity_id
_entity_poly.type
_entity_poly.pdbx_seq_one_letter_code
_entity_poly.pdbx_strand_id
1 'polypeptide(L)'
;MATSDAYRLRWKGAITGPFPLSRVTEMLRTGEISLLHNIEVDGKWTTVRDYFRATGLTRVHTPGPGFAPPLSPFAQDETPPPPPGAPGESPRPVATRKRLSASEMLERSVREGYLWCGATFLLPPVFALLVFPMSWLQGVDVAAMRSLHLAIVFILATLVGSFLPLIFVRRISATLGPAGLREEGEAQVKLAIILGVSGAILWLTMCGWYLSHR
;
A
#
# COMPACT_ATOMS: atom_id res chain seq x y z
N MET A 1 3.68 25.79 -27.72
CA MET A 1 4.67 24.84 -27.16
C MET A 1 4.29 23.47 -27.68
N ALA A 2 5.19 22.80 -28.41
CA ALA A 2 4.88 21.61 -29.18
C ALA A 2 4.59 20.42 -28.25
N THR A 3 3.33 20.00 -28.21
CA THR A 3 2.93 18.71 -27.63
C THR A 3 3.62 17.62 -28.44
N SER A 4 4.54 16.88 -27.83
CA SER A 4 5.06 15.68 -28.48
C SER A 4 3.89 14.72 -28.65
N ASP A 5 3.44 14.54 -29.89
CA ASP A 5 2.30 13.66 -30.21
C ASP A 5 2.60 12.19 -29.96
N ALA A 6 3.84 11.84 -29.59
CA ALA A 6 4.28 10.49 -29.35
C ALA A 6 5.10 10.39 -28.06
N TYR A 7 4.67 9.50 -27.17
CA TYR A 7 5.18 9.32 -25.81
C TYR A 7 5.88 7.97 -25.68
N ARG A 8 6.98 7.92 -24.92
CA ARG A 8 7.60 6.64 -24.54
C ARG A 8 7.01 6.15 -23.23
N LEU A 9 6.75 4.85 -23.16
CA LEU A 9 6.25 4.20 -21.96
C LEU A 9 7.32 3.29 -21.40
N ARG A 10 7.53 3.37 -20.08
CA ARG A 10 8.37 2.45 -19.34
C ARG A 10 7.51 1.57 -18.46
N TRP A 11 7.44 0.29 -18.81
CA TRP A 11 6.63 -0.71 -18.12
C TRP A 11 7.26 -2.09 -18.25
N LYS A 12 7.14 -2.92 -17.19
CA LYS A 12 7.73 -4.27 -17.13
C LYS A 12 9.25 -4.30 -17.42
N GLY A 13 9.97 -3.25 -17.05
CA GLY A 13 11.41 -3.13 -17.29
C GLY A 13 11.81 -2.81 -18.75
N ALA A 14 10.85 -2.70 -19.67
CA ALA A 14 11.11 -2.31 -21.05
C ALA A 14 10.70 -0.85 -21.30
N ILE A 15 11.41 -0.19 -22.21
CA ILE A 15 10.99 1.09 -22.78
C ILE A 15 10.38 0.78 -24.14
N THR A 16 9.11 1.12 -24.29
CA THR A 16 8.32 0.85 -25.50
C THR A 16 7.76 2.15 -26.07
N GLY A 17 7.57 2.17 -27.39
CA GLY A 17 7.08 3.34 -28.12
C GLY A 17 8.11 3.86 -29.12
N PRO A 18 7.91 5.08 -29.64
CA PRO A 18 6.96 6.09 -29.17
C PRO A 18 5.51 5.80 -29.60
N PHE A 19 4.54 6.05 -28.71
CA PHE A 19 3.11 5.80 -28.93
C PHE A 19 2.30 7.10 -28.87
N PRO A 20 1.28 7.28 -29.72
CA PRO A 20 0.38 8.42 -29.60
C PRO A 20 -0.46 8.34 -28.32
N LEU A 21 -0.89 9.50 -27.80
CA LEU A 21 -1.69 9.57 -26.55
C LEU A 21 -2.97 8.72 -26.62
N SER A 22 -3.59 8.63 -27.79
CA SER A 22 -4.75 7.76 -28.05
C SER A 22 -4.43 6.28 -27.80
N ARG A 23 -3.25 5.83 -28.22
CA ARG A 23 -2.79 4.45 -27.98
C ARG A 23 -2.47 4.23 -26.51
N VAL A 24 -1.84 5.18 -25.82
CA VAL A 24 -1.59 5.10 -24.37
C VAL A 24 -2.91 5.00 -23.59
N THR A 25 -3.91 5.79 -23.98
CA THR A 25 -5.25 5.77 -23.37
C THR A 25 -5.95 4.44 -23.62
N GLU A 26 -5.83 3.89 -24.82
CA GLU A 26 -6.36 2.56 -25.14
C GLU A 26 -5.66 1.46 -24.34
N MET A 27 -4.32 1.51 -24.20
CA MET A 27 -3.56 0.57 -23.38
C MET A 27 -3.94 0.64 -21.89
N LEU A 28 -4.32 1.81 -21.39
CA LEU A 28 -4.90 1.95 -20.04
C LEU A 28 -6.31 1.35 -19.97
N ARG A 29 -7.14 1.58 -20.99
CA ARG A 29 -8.52 1.08 -21.07
C ARG A 29 -8.56 -0.45 -21.13
N THR A 30 -7.65 -1.06 -21.88
CA THR A 30 -7.52 -2.52 -21.99
C THR A 30 -6.79 -3.15 -20.80
N GLY A 31 -6.27 -2.34 -19.88
CA GLY A 31 -5.49 -2.80 -18.73
C GLY A 31 -4.11 -3.36 -19.10
N GLU A 32 -3.64 -3.13 -20.32
CA GLU A 32 -2.30 -3.50 -20.77
C GLU A 32 -1.23 -2.76 -19.94
N ILE A 33 -1.49 -1.48 -19.65
CA ILE A 33 -0.71 -0.66 -18.72
C ILE A 33 -1.61 -0.12 -17.60
N SER A 34 -1.06 0.02 -16.40
CA SER A 34 -1.66 0.75 -15.26
C SER A 34 -1.19 2.22 -15.20
N LEU A 35 -1.96 3.06 -14.51
CA LEU A 35 -1.65 4.46 -14.20
C LEU A 35 -0.33 4.63 -13.40
N LEU A 36 0.20 3.56 -12.81
CA LEU A 36 1.49 3.58 -12.10
C LEU A 36 2.72 3.45 -13.02
N HIS A 37 2.53 3.15 -14.30
CA HIS A 37 3.67 3.10 -15.23
C HIS A 37 4.17 4.49 -15.56
N ASN A 38 5.41 4.56 -16.02
CA ASN A 38 6.06 5.83 -16.33
C ASN A 38 5.88 6.18 -17.81
N ILE A 39 5.58 7.45 -18.06
CA ILE A 39 5.50 8.08 -19.36
C ILE A 39 6.58 9.15 -19.45
N GLU A 40 7.28 9.21 -20.57
CA GLU A 40 8.26 10.25 -20.86
C GLU A 40 7.55 11.46 -21.47
N VAL A 41 7.63 12.59 -20.78
CA VAL A 41 7.06 13.88 -21.21
C VAL A 41 8.17 14.91 -21.07
N ASP A 42 8.48 15.61 -22.16
CA ASP A 42 9.52 16.65 -22.21
C ASP A 42 10.91 16.19 -21.67
N GLY A 43 11.27 14.92 -21.95
CA GLY A 43 12.54 14.32 -21.52
C GLY A 43 12.60 13.94 -20.04
N LYS A 44 11.48 14.04 -19.31
CA LYS A 44 11.36 13.60 -17.91
C LYS A 44 10.38 12.43 -17.79
N TRP A 45 10.74 11.45 -16.98
CA TRP A 45 9.83 10.37 -16.61
C TRP A 45 8.88 10.84 -15.51
N THR A 46 7.58 10.65 -15.73
CA THR A 46 6.53 10.89 -14.73
C THR A 46 5.56 9.72 -14.75
N THR A 47 4.79 9.51 -13.68
CA THR A 47 3.76 8.48 -13.72
C THR A 47 2.64 8.89 -14.65
N VAL A 48 2.03 7.93 -15.33
CA VAL A 48 0.87 8.17 -16.19
C VAL A 48 -0.26 8.83 -15.40
N ARG A 49 -0.46 8.44 -14.13
CA ARG A 49 -1.39 9.11 -13.21
C ARG A 49 -1.12 10.60 -13.08
N ASP A 50 0.13 10.97 -12.80
CA ASP A 50 0.51 12.35 -12.53
C ASP A 50 0.44 13.19 -13.81
N TYR A 51 0.82 12.61 -14.94
CA TYR A 51 0.62 13.22 -16.26
C TYR A 51 -0.86 13.55 -16.52
N PHE A 52 -1.78 12.59 -16.36
CA PHE A 52 -3.22 12.82 -16.57
C PHE A 52 -3.84 13.76 -15.52
N ARG A 53 -3.31 13.78 -14.29
CA ARG A 53 -3.72 14.77 -13.26
C ARG A 53 -3.25 16.17 -13.62
N ALA A 54 -2.02 16.33 -14.09
CA ALA A 54 -1.44 17.61 -14.46
C ALA A 54 -2.06 18.20 -15.74
N THR A 55 -2.47 17.35 -16.68
CA THR A 55 -3.13 17.76 -17.94
C THR A 55 -4.64 17.96 -17.82
N GLY A 56 -5.22 17.83 -16.62
CA GLY A 56 -6.62 18.18 -16.37
C GLY A 56 -7.66 17.15 -16.81
N LEU A 57 -7.25 15.92 -17.15
CA LEU A 57 -8.16 14.78 -17.41
C LEU A 57 -8.62 14.12 -16.10
N THR A 58 -8.88 14.93 -15.08
CA THR A 58 -9.70 14.54 -13.94
C THR A 58 -11.10 14.24 -14.46
N ARG A 59 -11.47 12.96 -14.40
CA ARG A 59 -12.87 12.49 -14.47
C ARG A 59 -13.72 13.42 -13.61
N VAL A 60 -14.48 14.31 -14.26
CA VAL A 60 -15.44 15.21 -13.60
C VAL A 60 -16.47 14.30 -12.93
N HIS A 61 -16.32 14.09 -11.62
CA HIS A 61 -17.43 13.70 -10.76
C HIS A 61 -18.15 14.98 -10.39
N THR A 62 -19.14 15.36 -11.19
CA THR A 62 -20.11 16.38 -10.82
C THR A 62 -20.96 15.81 -9.67
N PRO A 63 -20.99 16.44 -8.48
CA PRO A 63 -21.88 16.02 -7.41
C PRO A 63 -23.29 16.56 -7.72
N GLY A 64 -24.17 15.69 -8.23
CA GLY A 64 -25.60 15.93 -8.24
C GLY A 64 -26.20 15.61 -6.87
N PRO A 65 -27.04 16.46 -6.27
CA PRO A 65 -27.63 16.21 -4.97
C PRO A 65 -28.74 15.17 -5.10
N GLY A 66 -28.58 14.04 -4.42
CA GLY A 66 -29.65 13.05 -4.21
C GLY A 66 -29.39 11.69 -4.84
N PHE A 67 -28.51 10.89 -4.22
CA PHE A 67 -28.76 9.45 -4.06
C PHE A 67 -27.84 8.86 -2.98
N ALA A 68 -28.40 8.01 -2.14
CA ALA A 68 -27.72 7.28 -1.07
C ALA A 68 -26.52 6.45 -1.57
N PRO A 69 -25.51 6.17 -0.71
CA PRO A 69 -24.35 5.39 -1.12
C PRO A 69 -24.79 3.97 -1.50
N PRO A 70 -24.44 3.43 -2.68
CA PRO A 70 -24.71 2.03 -2.94
C PRO A 70 -23.67 1.21 -2.17
N LEU A 71 -24.16 0.58 -1.12
CA LEU A 71 -23.63 -0.67 -0.61
C LEU A 71 -23.51 -1.67 -1.78
N SER A 72 -22.44 -2.47 -1.74
CA SER A 72 -22.22 -3.71 -2.50
C SER A 72 -21.53 -3.60 -3.88
N PRO A 73 -20.41 -4.33 -4.10
CA PRO A 73 -19.68 -4.40 -5.37
C PRO A 73 -20.28 -5.39 -6.39
N PHE A 74 -21.60 -5.65 -6.33
CA PHE A 74 -22.28 -6.60 -7.22
C PHE A 74 -23.33 -5.93 -8.12
N ALA A 75 -22.93 -4.92 -8.90
CA ALA A 75 -23.82 -4.34 -9.90
C ALA A 75 -23.14 -4.25 -11.28
N GLN A 76 -23.63 -5.14 -12.15
CA GLN A 76 -23.74 -5.03 -13.61
C GLN A 76 -22.54 -5.51 -14.46
N ASP A 77 -22.57 -6.82 -14.72
CA ASP A 77 -22.23 -7.42 -16.01
C ASP A 77 -23.07 -6.79 -17.13
N GLU A 78 -22.46 -6.02 -18.03
CA GLU A 78 -23.02 -5.83 -19.38
C GLU A 78 -22.69 -7.08 -20.21
N THR A 79 -23.62 -8.04 -20.22
CA THR A 79 -23.66 -9.10 -21.25
C THR A 79 -24.93 -8.90 -22.09
N PRO A 80 -24.86 -9.11 -23.42
CA PRO A 80 -26.01 -8.91 -24.31
C PRO A 80 -27.12 -9.93 -23.98
N PRO A 81 -28.41 -9.58 -24.19
CA PRO A 81 -29.51 -10.42 -23.72
C PRO A 81 -29.53 -11.78 -24.47
N PRO A 82 -29.72 -12.91 -23.76
CA PRO A 82 -29.83 -14.23 -24.39
C PRO A 82 -31.22 -14.43 -25.02
N PRO A 83 -31.34 -15.30 -26.04
CA PRO A 83 -32.60 -15.54 -26.74
C PRO A 83 -33.67 -16.18 -25.81
N PRO A 84 -34.96 -15.88 -26.00
CA PRO A 84 -36.02 -16.37 -25.12
C PRO A 84 -36.18 -17.89 -25.24
N GLY A 85 -35.98 -18.64 -24.15
CA GLY A 85 -36.45 -20.04 -24.08
C GLY A 85 -35.60 -21.10 -23.35
N ALA A 86 -34.60 -20.75 -22.54
CA ALA A 86 -33.87 -21.78 -21.76
C ALA A 86 -34.32 -21.81 -20.29
N PRO A 87 -34.66 -22.99 -19.72
CA PRO A 87 -35.13 -23.13 -18.34
C PRO A 87 -34.02 -22.81 -17.34
N GLY A 88 -34.42 -22.15 -16.25
CA GLY A 88 -33.53 -21.59 -15.24
C GLY A 88 -32.65 -22.62 -14.53
N GLU A 89 -31.35 -22.53 -14.80
CA GLU A 89 -30.32 -23.11 -13.96
C GLU A 89 -29.76 -21.97 -13.08
N SER A 90 -30.10 -21.97 -11.79
CA SER A 90 -29.52 -21.06 -10.81
C SER A 90 -27.99 -21.22 -10.80
N PRO A 91 -27.19 -20.19 -11.12
CA PRO A 91 -25.74 -20.34 -11.11
C PRO A 91 -25.30 -20.46 -9.65
N ARG A 92 -24.80 -21.65 -9.26
CA ARG A 92 -23.93 -21.76 -8.10
C ARG A 92 -22.80 -20.75 -8.28
N PRO A 93 -22.50 -19.87 -7.31
CA PRO A 93 -21.36 -18.98 -7.40
C PRO A 93 -20.09 -19.84 -7.35
N VAL A 94 -19.60 -20.22 -8.52
CA VAL A 94 -18.25 -20.73 -8.68
C VAL A 94 -17.35 -19.58 -8.29
N ALA A 95 -16.79 -19.63 -7.09
CA ALA A 95 -15.79 -18.68 -6.63
C ALA A 95 -14.58 -18.76 -7.54
N THR A 96 -14.64 -18.08 -8.68
CA THR A 96 -13.50 -17.85 -9.55
C THR A 96 -12.58 -16.96 -8.75
N ARG A 97 -11.56 -17.57 -8.12
CA ARG A 97 -10.48 -16.85 -7.47
C ARG A 97 -9.82 -16.01 -8.55
N LYS A 98 -10.30 -14.77 -8.72
CA LYS A 98 -9.81 -13.81 -9.71
C LYS A 98 -8.32 -13.68 -9.49
N ARG A 99 -7.54 -14.22 -10.43
CA ARG A 99 -6.08 -14.17 -10.38
C ARG A 99 -5.73 -12.70 -10.55
N LEU A 100 -5.22 -12.08 -9.50
CA LEU A 100 -4.82 -10.68 -9.53
C LEU A 100 -3.85 -10.48 -10.70
N SER A 101 -4.11 -9.46 -11.50
CA SER A 101 -3.20 -9.02 -12.56
C SER A 101 -1.88 -8.54 -11.93
N ALA A 102 -0.79 -8.60 -12.69
CA ALA A 102 0.53 -8.20 -12.20
C ALA A 102 0.56 -6.74 -11.69
N SER A 103 -0.27 -5.86 -12.27
CA SER A 103 -0.45 -4.48 -11.81
C SER A 103 -1.21 -4.39 -10.48
N GLU A 104 -2.28 -5.16 -10.28
CA GLU A 104 -3.00 -5.21 -9.00
C GLU A 104 -2.12 -5.78 -7.88
N MET A 105 -1.28 -6.78 -8.21
CA MET A 105 -0.28 -7.30 -7.27
C MET A 105 0.74 -6.23 -6.89
N LEU A 106 1.21 -5.43 -7.86
CA LEU A 106 2.15 -4.34 -7.63
C LEU A 106 1.55 -3.24 -6.75
N GLU A 107 0.31 -2.84 -7.04
CA GLU A 107 -0.43 -1.87 -6.23
C GLU A 107 -0.60 -2.33 -4.79
N ARG A 108 -0.90 -3.62 -4.60
CA ARG A 108 -0.99 -4.21 -3.27
C ARG A 108 0.35 -4.15 -2.53
N SER A 109 1.46 -4.49 -3.20
CA SER A 109 2.79 -4.40 -2.60
C SER A 109 3.16 -2.97 -2.20
N VAL A 110 2.86 -1.97 -3.04
CA VAL A 110 3.08 -0.56 -2.69
C VAL A 110 2.25 -0.16 -1.46
N ARG A 111 0.95 -0.47 -1.44
CA ARG A 111 0.07 -0.17 -0.30
C ARG A 111 0.56 -0.85 0.97
N GLU A 112 0.96 -2.11 0.87
CA GLU A 112 1.52 -2.87 1.96
C GLU A 112 2.80 -2.23 2.52
N GLY A 113 3.69 -1.73 1.66
CA GLY A 113 4.88 -0.99 2.08
C GLY A 113 4.56 0.24 2.94
N TYR A 114 3.55 1.03 2.55
CA TYR A 114 3.10 2.17 3.34
C TYR A 114 2.43 1.77 4.65
N LEU A 115 1.66 0.67 4.67
CA LEU A 115 1.07 0.15 5.90
C LEU A 115 2.15 -0.28 6.91
N TRP A 116 3.21 -0.94 6.43
CA TRP A 116 4.36 -1.29 7.28
C TRP A 116 5.10 -0.05 7.80
N CYS A 117 5.18 1.04 7.02
CA CYS A 117 5.72 2.30 7.52
C CYS A 117 4.93 2.80 8.73
N GLY A 118 3.59 2.79 8.67
CA GLY A 118 2.74 3.19 9.81
C GLY A 118 2.82 2.22 11.00
N ALA A 119 3.05 0.94 10.74
CA ALA A 119 3.16 -0.09 11.78
C ALA A 119 4.32 0.16 12.77
N THR A 120 5.35 0.91 12.36
CA THR A 120 6.48 1.30 13.23
C THR A 120 6.05 2.03 14.51
N PHE A 121 4.91 2.75 14.49
CA PHE A 121 4.35 3.41 15.67
C PHE A 121 3.40 2.51 16.48
N LEU A 122 2.70 1.59 15.82
CA LEU A 122 1.65 0.77 16.45
C LEU A 122 2.20 -0.50 17.10
N LEU A 123 3.28 -1.07 16.55
CA LEU A 123 3.84 -2.31 17.08
C LEU A 123 4.51 -2.18 18.46
N PRO A 124 5.24 -1.10 18.79
CA PRO A 124 5.84 -0.94 20.12
C PRO A 124 4.87 -1.16 21.30
N PRO A 125 3.69 -0.50 21.37
CA PRO A 125 2.74 -0.75 22.46
C PRO A 125 2.14 -2.15 22.38
N VAL A 126 1.90 -2.70 21.18
CA VAL A 126 1.39 -4.07 21.02
C VAL A 126 2.38 -5.11 21.56
N PHE A 127 3.68 -4.96 21.28
CA PHE A 127 4.71 -5.82 21.84
C PHE A 127 4.87 -5.60 23.35
N ALA A 128 4.68 -4.38 23.84
CA ALA A 128 4.71 -4.09 25.27
C ALA A 128 3.60 -4.82 26.05
N LEU A 129 2.44 -5.10 25.42
CA LEU A 129 1.38 -5.91 26.02
C LEU A 129 1.81 -7.37 26.29
N LEU A 130 2.91 -7.86 25.70
CA LEU A 130 3.46 -9.18 26.03
C LEU A 130 3.93 -9.30 27.49
N VAL A 131 4.03 -8.18 28.21
CA VAL A 131 4.32 -8.20 29.66
C VAL A 131 3.22 -8.91 30.46
N PHE A 132 1.95 -8.85 30.04
CA PHE A 132 0.83 -9.48 30.73
C PHE A 132 0.81 -11.02 30.64
N PRO A 133 0.94 -11.64 29.44
CA PRO A 133 1.09 -13.09 29.38
C PRO A 133 2.39 -13.56 30.05
N MET A 134 3.46 -12.78 29.97
CA MET A 134 4.71 -13.09 30.68
C MET A 134 4.52 -13.09 32.21
N SER A 135 3.83 -12.09 32.76
CA SER A 135 3.54 -11.99 34.19
C SER A 135 2.68 -13.14 34.68
N TRP A 136 1.68 -13.53 33.88
CA TRP A 136 0.83 -14.69 34.15
C TRP A 136 1.63 -16.00 34.18
N LEU A 137 2.52 -16.22 33.21
CA LEU A 137 3.38 -17.41 33.17
C LEU A 137 4.37 -17.49 34.34
N GLN A 138 4.83 -16.35 34.83
CA GLN A 138 5.77 -16.28 35.96
C GLN A 138 5.08 -16.32 37.32
N GLY A 139 3.74 -16.19 37.38
CA GLY A 139 2.99 -16.08 38.63
C GLY A 139 3.34 -14.83 39.45
N VAL A 140 3.87 -13.79 38.81
CA VAL A 140 4.29 -12.53 39.43
C VAL A 140 3.45 -11.40 38.87
N ASP A 141 2.79 -10.63 39.74
CA ASP A 141 2.04 -9.45 39.31
C ASP A 141 2.95 -8.44 38.61
N VAL A 142 2.44 -7.80 37.55
CA VAL A 142 3.17 -6.76 36.81
C VAL A 142 3.59 -5.59 37.71
N ALA A 143 2.83 -5.33 38.78
CA ALA A 143 3.16 -4.31 39.78
C ALA A 143 4.34 -4.73 40.69
N ALA A 144 4.50 -6.03 40.94
CA ALA A 144 5.57 -6.59 41.76
C ALA A 144 6.86 -6.85 40.96
N MET A 145 6.80 -6.79 39.62
CA MET A 145 7.99 -6.92 38.78
C MET A 145 8.99 -5.80 39.06
N ARG A 146 10.25 -6.18 39.28
CA ARG A 146 11.36 -5.25 39.49
C ARG A 146 11.49 -4.31 38.28
N SER A 147 11.58 -3.00 38.53
CA SER A 147 11.64 -1.95 37.50
C SER A 147 12.63 -2.24 36.36
N LEU A 148 13.79 -2.84 36.67
CA LEU A 148 14.78 -3.24 35.67
C LEU A 148 14.25 -4.29 34.66
N HIS A 149 13.45 -5.27 35.09
CA HIS A 149 12.91 -6.28 34.19
C HIS A 149 11.88 -5.67 33.23
N LEU A 150 10.99 -4.82 33.76
CA LEU A 150 10.02 -4.08 32.96
C LEU A 150 10.70 -3.14 31.95
N ALA A 151 11.77 -2.45 32.38
CA ALA A 151 12.57 -1.61 31.50
C ALA A 151 13.17 -2.41 30.33
N ILE A 152 13.76 -3.58 30.60
CA ILE A 152 14.31 -4.45 29.55
C ILE A 152 13.22 -4.88 28.58
N VAL A 153 12.06 -5.34 29.08
CA VAL A 153 10.95 -5.78 28.24
C VAL A 153 10.43 -4.63 27.36
N PHE A 154 10.23 -3.44 27.92
CA PHE A 154 9.76 -2.29 27.16
C PHE A 154 10.77 -1.79 26.12
N ILE A 155 12.06 -1.76 26.46
CA ILE A 155 13.12 -1.41 25.50
C ILE A 155 13.13 -2.42 24.34
N LEU A 156 13.11 -3.72 24.64
CA LEU A 156 13.07 -4.76 23.61
C LEU A 156 11.82 -4.66 22.74
N ALA A 157 10.64 -4.52 23.35
CA ALA A 157 9.37 -4.35 22.64
C ALA A 157 9.39 -3.12 21.72
N THR A 158 9.98 -2.01 22.20
CA THR A 158 10.09 -0.77 21.42
C THR A 158 11.03 -0.92 20.24
N LEU A 159 12.22 -1.49 20.45
CA LEU A 159 13.19 -1.70 19.39
C LEU A 159 12.66 -2.70 18.36
N VAL A 160 12.09 -3.83 18.80
CA VAL A 160 11.49 -4.80 17.87
C VAL A 160 10.32 -4.16 17.13
N GLY A 161 9.40 -3.49 17.81
CA GLY A 161 8.24 -2.84 17.18
C GLY A 161 8.60 -1.76 16.17
N SER A 162 9.62 -0.95 16.46
CA SER A 162 9.99 0.18 15.61
C SER A 162 10.83 -0.23 14.40
N PHE A 163 11.68 -1.27 14.54
CA PHE A 163 12.63 -1.66 13.50
C PHE A 163 12.23 -2.92 12.71
N LEU A 164 11.36 -3.80 13.25
CA LEU A 164 10.87 -4.98 12.51
C LEU A 164 10.19 -4.61 11.18
N PRO A 165 9.33 -3.56 11.10
CA PRO A 165 8.71 -3.16 9.84
C PRO A 165 9.72 -2.76 8.75
N LEU A 166 10.92 -2.30 9.11
CA LEU A 166 11.96 -1.96 8.13
C LEU A 166 12.38 -3.15 7.29
N ILE A 167 12.39 -4.35 7.88
CA ILE A 167 12.74 -5.58 7.17
C ILE A 167 11.69 -5.85 6.09
N PHE A 168 10.41 -5.69 6.41
CA PHE A 168 9.31 -5.86 5.47
C PHE A 168 9.32 -4.79 4.37
N VAL A 169 9.50 -3.52 4.74
CA VAL A 169 9.58 -2.41 3.77
C VAL A 169 10.78 -2.59 2.83
N ARG A 170 11.94 -3.00 3.34
CA ARG A 170 13.11 -3.30 2.49
C ARG A 170 12.85 -4.46 1.53
N ARG A 171 12.17 -5.50 2.00
CA ARG A 171 11.80 -6.65 1.16
C ARG A 171 10.83 -6.22 0.05
N ILE A 172 9.84 -5.40 0.36
CA ILE A 172 8.89 -4.85 -0.61
C ILE A 172 9.60 -3.91 -1.59
N SER A 173 10.46 -3.02 -1.11
CA SER A 173 11.26 -2.14 -1.98
C SER A 173 12.13 -2.93 -2.97
N ALA A 174 12.72 -4.05 -2.53
CA ALA A 174 13.48 -4.92 -3.42
C ALA A 174 12.61 -5.57 -4.52
N THR A 175 11.33 -5.86 -4.26
CA THR A 175 10.42 -6.39 -5.29
C THR A 175 9.90 -5.30 -6.25
N LEU A 176 9.87 -4.04 -5.80
CA LEU A 176 9.47 -2.89 -6.63
C LEU A 176 10.54 -2.47 -7.65
N GLY A 177 11.82 -2.71 -7.35
CA GLY A 177 12.95 -2.37 -8.23
C GLY A 177 12.84 -2.96 -9.65
N PRO A 178 12.71 -4.29 -9.80
CA PRO A 178 12.51 -4.95 -11.10
C PRO A 178 11.22 -4.52 -11.82
N ALA A 179 10.22 -4.04 -11.08
CA ALA A 179 8.95 -3.56 -11.64
C ALA A 179 9.04 -2.12 -12.19
N GLY A 180 10.18 -1.43 -12.04
CA GLY A 180 10.38 -0.06 -12.49
C GLY A 180 9.95 1.01 -11.47
N LEU A 181 9.55 0.62 -10.26
CA LEU A 181 9.14 1.50 -9.15
C LEU A 181 10.25 1.65 -8.10
N ARG A 182 11.48 1.82 -8.57
CA ARG A 182 12.66 1.87 -7.68
C ARG A 182 12.64 3.12 -6.80
N GLU A 183 12.18 4.24 -7.33
CA GLU A 183 12.12 5.53 -6.62
C GLU A 183 11.08 5.47 -5.48
N GLU A 184 9.93 4.85 -5.73
CA GLU A 184 8.88 4.64 -4.73
C GLU A 184 9.35 3.70 -3.62
N GLY A 185 10.06 2.62 -3.98
CA GLY A 185 10.66 1.73 -3.01
C GLY A 185 11.69 2.43 -2.12
N GLU A 186 12.55 3.26 -2.70
CA GLU A 186 13.55 4.03 -1.96
C GLU A 186 12.91 5.07 -1.03
N ALA A 187 11.87 5.77 -1.50
CA ALA A 187 11.09 6.69 -0.70
C ALA A 187 10.41 5.99 0.49
N GLN A 188 9.85 4.79 0.29
CA GLN A 188 9.25 3.98 1.35
C GLN A 188 10.29 3.58 2.40
N VAL A 189 11.48 3.15 2.00
CA VAL A 189 12.55 2.79 2.95
C VAL A 189 12.99 4.01 3.76
N LYS A 190 13.20 5.16 3.12
CA LYS A 190 13.59 6.40 3.80
C LYS A 190 12.52 6.84 4.80
N LEU A 191 11.26 6.82 4.38
CA LEU A 191 10.12 7.12 5.24
C LEU A 191 10.08 6.17 6.45
N ALA A 192 10.19 4.86 6.22
CA ALA A 192 10.15 3.86 7.28
C ALA A 192 11.29 4.05 8.30
N ILE A 193 12.50 4.43 7.86
CA ILE A 193 13.62 4.73 8.77
C ILE A 193 13.29 5.93 9.66
N ILE A 194 12.78 7.03 9.08
CA ILE A 194 12.42 8.24 9.84
C ILE A 194 11.32 7.92 10.86
N LEU A 195 10.27 7.21 10.45
CA LEU A 195 9.20 6.79 11.37
C LEU A 195 9.71 5.80 12.43
N GLY A 196 10.57 4.84 12.06
CA GLY A 196 11.14 3.89 13.01
C GLY A 196 11.99 4.57 14.08
N VAL A 197 12.85 5.52 13.69
CA VAL A 197 13.69 6.27 14.65
C VAL A 197 12.84 7.19 15.53
N SER A 198 11.92 7.95 14.93
CA SER A 198 11.03 8.84 15.70
C SER A 198 10.09 8.07 16.64
N GLY A 199 9.55 6.93 16.19
CA GLY A 199 8.77 6.01 17.00
C GLY A 199 9.57 5.45 18.16
N ALA A 200 10.80 4.99 17.93
CA ALA A 200 11.67 4.49 18.99
C ALA A 200 11.94 5.57 20.05
N ILE A 201 12.25 6.81 19.65
CA ILE A 201 12.48 7.93 20.58
C ILE A 201 11.22 8.23 21.39
N LEU A 202 10.05 8.33 20.74
CA LEU A 202 8.78 8.61 21.39
C LEU A 202 8.44 7.53 22.43
N TRP A 203 8.53 6.26 22.06
CA TRP A 203 8.15 5.17 22.96
C TRP A 203 9.16 4.96 24.08
N LEU A 204 10.47 5.11 23.83
CA LEU A 204 11.48 5.05 24.89
C LEU A 204 11.30 6.18 25.91
N THR A 205 10.99 7.40 25.46
CA THR A 205 10.72 8.52 26.37
C THR A 205 9.44 8.29 27.18
N MET A 206 8.37 7.79 26.56
CA MET A 206 7.14 7.40 27.28
C MET A 206 7.37 6.28 28.30
N CYS A 207 8.14 5.24 27.94
CA CYS A 207 8.47 4.15 28.86
C CYS A 207 9.33 4.64 30.03
N GLY A 208 10.32 5.49 29.77
CA GLY A 208 11.14 6.12 30.81
C GLY A 208 10.30 6.97 31.77
N TRP A 209 9.38 7.78 31.23
CA TRP A 209 8.44 8.56 32.03
C TRP A 209 7.51 7.68 32.87
N TYR A 210 6.97 6.60 32.30
CA TYR A 210 6.13 5.66 33.04
C TYR A 210 6.87 4.99 34.20
N LEU A 211 8.11 4.54 33.96
CA LEU A 211 8.93 3.87 34.96
C LEU A 211 9.41 4.83 36.06
N SER A 212 9.54 6.13 35.77
CA SER A 212 9.91 7.13 36.79
C SER A 212 8.76 7.53 37.72
N HIS A 213 7.51 7.25 37.33
CA HIS A 213 6.31 7.57 38.11
C HIS A 213 5.67 6.33 38.77
N ARG A 214 6.32 5.16 38.67
CA ARG A 214 5.98 3.93 39.40
C ARG A 214 6.80 3.84 40.68
#